data_AF-A0A401LQN5-F1
#
_entry.id   AF-A0A401LQN5-F1
#
_cell.length_a   1.000
_cell.length_b   1.000
_cell.length_c   1.000
_cell.angle_alpha   90.00
_cell.angle_beta   90.00
_cell.angle_gamma   90.00
#
_symmetry.space_group_name_H-M   'P 1'
#
loop_
_entity.id
_entity.type
_entity.pdbx_description
1 polymer ?
#
loop_
_entity_poly.entity_id
_entity_poly.type
_entity_poly.pdbx_seq_one_letter_code
_entity_poly.pdbx_strand_id
1 'polypeptide(L)' 'MSNYLVELLSRLLKSYGIKITTHTIEQTILTHPEYPSMQCISDALDSWKVKHVIMKLTLEKLRALDIPVVAH' A
#
# COMPACT_ATOMS: atom_id res chain seq x y z
N MET A 1 12.53 -15.77 0.22
CA MET A 1 12.60 -14.54 1.06
C MET A 1 11.34 -13.76 0.79
N SER A 2 10.57 -13.44 1.82
CA SER A 2 9.35 -12.67 1.64
C SER A 2 9.66 -11.18 1.55
N ASN A 3 9.04 -10.48 0.59
CA ASN A 3 9.25 -9.04 0.41
C ASN A 3 8.34 -8.25 1.35
N TYR A 4 8.92 -7.38 2.18
CA TYR A 4 8.16 -6.68 3.23
C TYR A 4 7.01 -5.81 2.69
N LEU A 5 7.18 -5.15 1.52
CA LEU A 5 6.12 -4.35 0.92
C LEU A 5 4.99 -5.23 0.37
N VAL A 6 5.34 -6.37 -0.23
CA VAL A 6 4.35 -7.33 -0.72
C VAL A 6 3.52 -7.89 0.44
N GLU A 7 4.16 -8.24 1.56
CA GLU A 7 3.46 -8.71 2.76
C GLU A 7 2.58 -7.62 3.39
N LEU A 8 3.11 -6.40 3.51
CA LEU A 8 2.40 -5.25 4.06
C LEU A 8 1.15 -4.95 3.24
N LEU A 9 1.26 -4.85 1.92
CA LEU A 9 0.12 -4.60 1.03
C LEU A 9 -0.87 -5.77 1.03
N SER A 10 -0.39 -7.00 1.03
CA SER A 10 -1.26 -8.18 1.11
C SER A 10 -2.13 -8.15 2.37
N ARG A 11 -1.54 -7.80 3.52
CA ARG A 11 -2.26 -7.67 4.80
C ARG A 11 -3.21 -6.47 4.81
N LEU A 12 -2.75 -5.32 4.33
CA LEU A 12 -3.53 -4.08 4.28
C LEU A 12 -4.78 -4.25 3.40
N LEU A 13 -4.60 -4.70 2.16
CA LEU A 13 -5.71 -4.89 1.22
C LEU A 13 -6.71 -5.93 1.74
N LYS A 14 -6.21 -7.02 2.33
CA LYS A 14 -7.05 -8.04 2.97
C LYS A 14 -7.87 -7.45 4.13
N SER A 15 -7.29 -6.57 4.94
CA SER A 15 -8.01 -5.93 6.06
C SER A 15 -9.15 -5.02 5.61
N TYR A 16 -9.01 -4.39 4.44
CA TYR A 16 -10.07 -3.59 3.79
C TYR A 16 -11.03 -4.43 2.93
N GLY A 17 -10.89 -5.76 2.90
CA GLY A 17 -11.72 -6.64 2.08
C GLY A 17 -11.46 -6.53 0.56
N ILE A 18 -10.35 -5.90 0.16
CA ILE A 18 -9.97 -5.71 -1.24
C ILE A 18 -9.29 -7.00 -1.73
N LYS A 19 -9.85 -7.60 -2.79
CA LYS A 19 -9.41 -8.89 -3.31
C LYS A 19 -8.34 -8.72 -4.39
N ILE A 20 -7.08 -8.69 -3.97
CA ILE A 20 -5.91 -8.72 -4.86
C ILE A 20 -5.02 -9.87 -4.42
N THR A 21 -4.53 -10.65 -5.39
CA THR A 21 -3.68 -11.81 -5.10
C THR A 21 -2.26 -11.37 -4.80
N THR A 22 -1.55 -12.14 -3.96
CA THR A 22 -0.12 -11.91 -3.70
C THR A 22 0.69 -11.90 -5.00
N HIS A 23 0.37 -12.77 -5.95
CA HIS A 23 1.04 -12.79 -7.26
C HIS A 23 0.87 -11.46 -8.03
N THR A 24 -0.33 -10.88 -8.03
CA THR A 24 -0.58 -9.57 -8.64
C THR A 24 0.22 -8.48 -7.94
N ILE A 25 0.27 -8.49 -6.60
CA ILE A 25 1.05 -7.52 -5.82
C ILE A 25 2.54 -7.66 -6.15
N GLU A 26 3.08 -8.88 -6.19
CA GLU A 26 4.47 -9.14 -6.56
C GLU A 26 4.79 -8.62 -7.95
N GLN A 27 3.96 -8.97 -8.95
CA GLN A 27 4.18 -8.52 -10.32
C GLN A 27 4.15 -7.00 -10.44
N THR A 28 3.20 -6.32 -9.82
CA THR A 28 3.10 -4.85 -9.92
C THR A 28 4.20 -4.15 -9.13
N ILE A 29 4.48 -4.57 -7.89
CA ILE A 29 5.39 -3.86 -6.98
C ILE A 29 6.86 -4.15 -7.32
N LEU A 30 7.22 -5.41 -7.60
CA LEU A 30 8.62 -5.80 -7.81
C LEU A 30 9.15 -5.43 -9.19
N THR A 31 8.28 -5.12 -10.14
CA THR A 31 8.66 -4.65 -11.48
C THR A 31 8.58 -3.13 -11.62
N HIS A 32 8.14 -2.43 -10.58
CA HIS A 32 7.98 -0.97 -10.61
C HIS A 32 9.35 -0.27 -10.62
N PRO A 33 9.58 0.73 -11.49
CA PRO A 33 10.87 1.43 -11.58
C PRO A 33 11.27 2.14 -10.28
N GLU A 34 10.28 2.69 -9.58
CA GLU A 34 10.48 3.40 -8.31
C GLU A 34 10.41 2.48 -7.07
N TYR A 35 10.57 1.16 -7.23
CA TYR A 35 10.62 0.27 -6.08
C TYR A 35 11.94 0.45 -5.28
N PRO A 36 11.91 0.47 -3.93
CA PRO A 36 10.77 0.55 -3.03
C PRO A 36 10.45 2.01 -2.64
N SER A 37 9.28 2.53 -2.99
CA SER A 37 8.83 3.89 -2.62
C SER A 37 7.32 3.97 -2.37
N MET A 38 6.89 5.05 -1.71
CA MET A 38 5.46 5.38 -1.55
C MET A 38 4.78 5.63 -2.91
N GLN A 39 5.52 6.13 -3.91
CA GLN A 39 4.99 6.34 -5.26
C GLN A 39 4.60 5.01 -5.91
N CYS A 40 5.45 3.98 -5.79
CA CYS A 40 5.15 2.62 -6.25
C CYS A 40 3.84 2.07 -5.65
N ILE A 41 3.58 2.34 -4.36
CA ILE A 41 2.32 1.96 -3.72
C ILE A 41 1.14 2.75 -4.30
N SER A 42 1.29 4.07 -4.47
CA SER A 42 0.27 4.95 -5.06
C SER A 42 -0.16 4.44 -6.43
N ASP A 43 0.81 4.24 -7.32
CA ASP A 43 0.58 3.87 -8.72
C ASP A 43 -0.04 2.47 -8.82
N ALA A 44 0.38 1.53 -7.95
CA ALA A 44 -0.25 0.22 -7.86
C ALA A 44 -1.73 0.33 -7.44
N LEU A 45 -2.04 1.10 -6.40
CA LEU A 45 -3.41 1.30 -5.93
C LEU A 45 -4.28 1.99 -6.98
N ASP A 46 -3.74 2.99 -7.70
CA ASP A 46 -4.42 3.63 -8.83
C ASP A 46 -4.71 2.64 -9.96
N SER A 47 -3.74 1.80 -10.33
CA SER A 47 -3.91 0.76 -11.36
C SER A 47 -5.01 -0.25 -11.00
N TRP A 48 -5.19 -0.51 -9.70
CA TRP A 48 -6.23 -1.41 -9.18
C TRP A 48 -7.54 -0.67 -8.85
N LYS A 49 -7.62 0.63 -9.13
CA LYS A 49 -8.78 1.51 -8.84
C LYS A 49 -9.16 1.52 -7.35
N VAL A 50 -8.17 1.36 -6.48
CA VAL A 50 -8.33 1.46 -5.03
C VAL A 50 -8.18 2.92 -4.63
N LYS A 51 -9.26 3.50 -4.06
CA LYS A 51 -9.23 4.85 -3.53
C LYS A 51 -8.24 4.93 -2.37
N HIS A 52 -7.31 5.88 -2.46
CA HIS A 52 -6.30 6.13 -1.45
C HIS A 52 -5.91 7.61 -1.45
N VAL A 53 -5.13 8.03 -0.45
CA VAL A 53 -4.57 9.37 -0.37
C VAL A 53 -3.17 9.30 0.23
N ILE A 54 -2.23 10.05 -0.36
CA ILE A 54 -0.91 10.29 0.21
C ILE A 54 -0.90 11.69 0.80
N MET A 55 -0.60 11.80 2.09
CA MET A 55 -0.58 13.09 2.78
C MET A 55 0.49 13.13 3.87
N LYS A 56 1.05 14.32 4.10
CA LYS A 56 1.92 14.60 5.24
C LYS A 56 1.06 14.97 6.44
N LEU A 57 1.23 14.26 7.55
CA LEU A 57 0.45 14.45 8.77
C LEU A 57 1.37 14.66 9.96
N THR A 58 0.88 15.44 10.94
CA THR A 58 1.47 15.43 12.28
C THR A 58 1.00 14.19 13.03
N LEU A 59 1.76 13.76 14.04
CA LEU A 59 1.39 12.62 14.89
C LEU A 59 0.01 12.79 15.53
N GLU A 60 -0.36 14.01 15.91
CA GLU A 60 -1.67 14.33 16.48
C GLU A 60 -2.82 14.05 15.51
N LYS A 61 -2.65 14.42 14.23
CA LYS A 61 -3.67 14.18 13.19
C LYS A 61 -3.76 12.70 12.81
N LEU A 62 -2.64 11.98 12.85
CA LEU A 62 -2.61 10.53 12.62
C LEU A 62 -3.51 9.78 13.62
N ARG A 63 -3.52 10.20 14.89
CA ARG A 63 -4.36 9.60 15.94
C ARG A 63 -5.86 9.76 15.71
N ALA A 64 -6.25 10.72 14.87
CA ALA A 64 -7.65 10.96 14.53
C ALA A 64 -8.12 10.18 13.29
N LEU A 65 -7.24 9.41 12.64
CA LEU A 65 -7.56 8.61 11.46
C LEU A 65 -7.96 7.18 11.83
N ASP A 66 -8.85 6.61 11.01
CA ASP A 66 -9.16 5.19 11.05
C ASP A 66 -7.96 4.36 10.58
N ILE A 67 -7.66 3.31 11.33
CA ILE A 67 -6.62 2.33 11.01
C ILE A 67 -7.23 1.16 10.22
N PRO A 68 -6.49 0.52 9.30
CA PRO A 68 -5.03 0.60 9.12
C PRO A 68 -4.52 1.57 8.05
N VAL A 69 -3.40 2.23 8.34
CA VAL A 69 -2.67 3.14 7.43
C VAL A 69 -1.21 2.72 7.27
N VAL A 70 -0.56 3.17 6.19
CA VAL A 70 0.88 3.00 5.96
C VAL A 70 1.58 4.31 6.32
N ALA A 71 2.56 4.26 7.22
CA ALA A 71 3.37 5.40 7.64
C ALA A 71 4.86 5.09 7.46
N HIS A 72 5.64 6.11 7.08
CA HIS A 72 7.08 6.09 6.85
C HIS A 72 7.75 7.21 7.66
#